data_AF-A0A7S3MM50-F1
#
_entry.id   AF-A0A7S3MM50-F1
#
_cell.length_a   1.000
_cell.length_b   1.000
_cell.length_c   1.000
_cell.angle_alpha   90.00
_cell.angle_beta   90.00
_cell.angle_gamma   90.00
#
_symmetry.space_group_name_H-M   'P 1'
#
loop_
_entity.id
_entity.type
_entity.pdbx_description
1 polymer ?
#
loop_
_entity_poly.entity_id
_entity_poly.type
_entity_poly.pdbx_seq_one_letter_code
_entity_poly.pdbx_strand_id
1 'polypeptide(L)'
;MLTEEEVDERKLEGLIIACLAVFIALFCLNYFDFVRKNQQLNYVEWDVKTITAGDYTVEFDIEPSFYEDWLDKEAENFLIEEQERSGKGYAARPDAFRDWITQEMERRLAQLPDLGYEDEPLAFVRVAVTTFAYKNGDIIHALRQRGACIKANDWEGIKRADENINIIKKSQLEQLTTPCSVFMSFECEEGINRALEFDKLVEADDSLRGLNVWLGEHKIEIQQ
;
A
#
# COMPACT_ATOMS: atom_id res chain seq x y z
N MET A 1 -24.31 70.18 -38.50
CA MET A 1 -24.32 68.94 -39.32
C MET A 1 -22.88 68.49 -39.33
N LEU A 2 -22.56 67.29 -38.86
CA LEU A 2 -21.19 66.78 -38.90
C LEU A 2 -20.76 66.64 -40.36
N THR A 3 -19.48 66.88 -40.64
CA THR A 3 -18.94 66.60 -41.98
C THR A 3 -18.84 65.08 -42.19
N GLU A 4 -18.81 64.65 -43.44
CA GLU A 4 -18.70 63.22 -43.79
C GLU A 4 -17.40 62.60 -43.22
N GLU A 5 -16.32 63.38 -43.22
CA GLU A 5 -15.02 63.01 -42.65
C GLU A 5 -15.09 62.78 -41.12
N GLU A 6 -15.76 63.65 -40.37
CA GLU A 6 -15.97 63.50 -38.91
C GLU A 6 -16.80 62.25 -38.57
N VAL A 7 -17.74 61.88 -39.45
CA VAL A 7 -18.56 60.67 -39.26
C VAL A 7 -17.72 59.42 -39.49
N ASP A 8 -16.82 59.42 -40.45
CA ASP A 8 -15.96 58.27 -40.76
C ASP A 8 -14.86 58.06 -39.71
N GLU A 9 -14.26 59.14 -39.18
CA GLU A 9 -13.34 59.05 -38.04
C GLU A 9 -14.00 58.40 -36.83
N ARG A 10 -15.22 58.81 -36.48
CA ARG A 10 -15.96 58.23 -35.34
C ARG A 10 -16.31 56.76 -35.55
N LYS A 11 -16.62 56.34 -36.78
CA LYS A 11 -16.83 54.92 -37.10
C LYS A 11 -15.55 54.12 -36.91
N LEU A 12 -14.40 54.66 -37.32
CA LEU A 12 -13.10 54.02 -37.15
C LEU A 12 -12.74 53.86 -35.68
N GLU A 13 -12.90 54.92 -34.88
CA GLU A 13 -12.69 54.88 -33.42
C GLU A 13 -13.60 53.86 -32.74
N GLY A 14 -14.89 53.85 -33.11
CA GLY A 14 -15.86 52.88 -32.61
C GLY A 14 -15.48 51.43 -32.94
N LEU A 15 -14.98 51.18 -34.16
CA LEU A 15 -14.50 49.86 -34.57
C LEU A 15 -13.27 49.43 -33.76
N ILE A 16 -12.31 50.33 -33.52
CA ILE A 16 -11.12 50.05 -32.72
C ILE A 16 -11.52 49.69 -31.28
N ILE A 17 -12.42 50.46 -30.67
CA ILE A 17 -12.92 50.20 -29.31
C ILE A 17 -13.65 48.85 -29.26
N ALA A 18 -14.49 48.53 -30.25
CA ALA A 18 -15.18 47.26 -30.33
C ALA A 18 -14.21 46.07 -30.47
N CYS A 19 -13.21 46.18 -31.35
CA CYS A 19 -12.18 45.16 -31.51
C CYS A 19 -11.35 44.96 -30.24
N LEU A 20 -10.97 46.03 -29.55
CA LEU A 20 -10.26 45.97 -28.27
C LEU A 20 -11.12 45.31 -27.19
N ALA A 21 -12.41 45.66 -27.11
CA ALA A 21 -13.33 45.06 -26.14
C ALA A 21 -13.47 43.55 -26.35
N VAL A 22 -13.61 43.10 -27.61
CA VAL A 22 -13.68 41.66 -27.95
C VAL A 22 -12.36 40.96 -27.63
N PHE A 23 -11.22 41.59 -27.96
CA PHE A 23 -9.91 41.02 -27.62
C PHE A 23 -9.71 40.85 -26.12
N ILE A 24 -10.05 41.87 -25.32
CA ILE A 24 -9.98 41.80 -23.85
C ILE A 24 -10.90 40.70 -23.33
N ALA A 25 -12.13 40.60 -23.84
CA ALA A 25 -13.06 39.55 -23.42
C ALA A 25 -12.51 38.14 -23.72
N LEU A 26 -11.98 37.92 -24.93
CA LEU A 26 -11.36 36.64 -25.31
C LEU A 26 -10.11 36.31 -24.48
N PHE A 27 -9.29 37.32 -24.16
CA PHE A 27 -8.13 37.18 -23.29
C PHE A 27 -8.56 36.79 -21.87
N CYS A 28 -9.54 37.47 -21.29
CA CYS A 28 -10.09 37.15 -19.97
C CYS A 28 -10.67 35.73 -19.93
N LEU A 29 -11.42 35.30 -20.96
CA LEU A 29 -11.96 33.95 -21.04
C LEU A 29 -10.84 32.89 -21.07
N ASN A 30 -9.82 33.09 -21.89
CA ASN A 30 -8.65 32.18 -21.93
C ASN A 30 -7.90 32.18 -20.60
N TYR A 31 -7.72 33.35 -19.98
CA TYR A 31 -7.05 33.45 -18.70
C TYR A 31 -7.80 32.71 -17.59
N PHE A 32 -9.13 32.84 -17.52
CA PHE A 32 -9.94 32.11 -16.54
C PHE A 32 -9.91 30.60 -16.79
N ASP A 33 -9.99 30.16 -18.06
CA ASP A 33 -9.85 28.74 -18.41
C ASP A 33 -8.47 28.19 -18.00
N PHE A 34 -7.40 28.96 -18.27
CA PHE A 34 -6.05 28.62 -17.86
C PHE A 34 -5.92 28.49 -16.34
N VAL A 35 -6.41 29.47 -15.58
CA VAL A 35 -6.38 29.44 -14.10
C VAL A 35 -7.14 28.23 -13.56
N ARG A 36 -8.33 27.94 -14.11
CA ARG A 36 -9.14 26.78 -13.69
C ARG A 36 -8.41 25.47 -13.94
N LYS A 37 -7.81 25.29 -15.11
CA LYS A 37 -7.03 24.08 -15.43
C LYS A 37 -5.80 23.96 -14.55
N ASN A 38 -5.11 25.06 -14.28
CA ASN A 38 -3.94 25.07 -13.40
C ASN A 38 -4.31 24.70 -11.95
N GLN A 39 -5.47 25.16 -11.46
CA GLN A 39 -5.98 24.77 -10.15
C GLN A 39 -6.33 23.27 -10.08
N GLN A 40 -6.98 22.73 -11.12
CA GLN A 40 -7.25 21.28 -11.20
C GLN A 40 -5.97 20.47 -11.23
N LEU A 41 -4.98 20.90 -12.00
CA LEU A 41 -3.68 20.22 -12.06
C LEU A 41 -2.95 20.27 -10.72
N ASN A 42 -2.94 21.42 -10.04
CA ASN A 42 -2.35 21.56 -8.71
C ASN A 42 -3.04 20.67 -7.67
N TYR A 43 -4.36 20.48 -7.77
CA TYR A 43 -5.08 19.57 -6.88
C TYR A 43 -4.64 18.12 -7.09
N VAL A 44 -4.59 17.66 -8.34
CA VAL A 44 -4.09 16.31 -8.69
C VAL A 44 -2.64 16.14 -8.27
N GLU A 45 -1.79 17.14 -8.49
CA GLU A 45 -0.38 17.08 -8.10
C GLU A 45 -0.21 17.03 -6.57
N TRP A 46 -1.04 17.77 -5.83
CA TRP A 46 -1.05 17.71 -4.39
C TRP A 46 -1.46 16.32 -3.91
N ASP A 47 -2.53 15.76 -4.48
CA ASP A 47 -3.05 14.44 -4.16
C ASP A 47 -2.00 13.33 -4.39
N VAL A 48 -1.37 13.33 -5.56
CA VAL A 48 -0.26 12.40 -5.89
C VAL A 48 0.93 12.56 -4.95
N LYS A 49 1.19 13.77 -4.43
CA LYS A 49 2.27 14.01 -3.46
C LYS A 49 1.91 13.60 -2.04
N THR A 50 0.62 13.55 -1.70
CA THR A 50 0.15 13.20 -0.36
C THR A 50 -0.18 11.72 -0.22
N ILE A 51 -0.51 11.04 -1.31
CA ILE A 51 -0.65 9.58 -1.33
C ILE A 51 0.73 8.95 -1.08
N THR A 52 0.78 8.11 -0.05
CA THR A 52 1.94 7.31 0.32
C THR A 52 1.64 5.82 0.14
N ALA A 53 2.69 5.00 -0.01
CA ALA A 53 2.51 3.55 -0.02
C ALA A 53 1.86 3.02 1.27
N GLY A 54 1.99 3.76 2.39
CA GLY A 54 1.32 3.43 3.65
C GLY A 54 -0.20 3.48 3.54
N ASP A 55 -0.75 4.37 2.70
CA ASP A 55 -2.19 4.51 2.51
C ASP A 55 -2.80 3.32 1.76
N TYR A 56 -1.97 2.48 1.13
CA TYR A 56 -2.38 1.25 0.46
C TYR A 56 -1.90 -0.01 1.20
N THR A 57 -1.41 0.13 2.43
CA THR A 57 -0.84 -0.97 3.21
C THR A 57 -1.74 -1.37 4.35
N VAL A 58 -2.07 -2.67 4.44
CA VAL A 58 -2.83 -3.25 5.55
C VAL A 58 -1.93 -4.18 6.35
N GLU A 59 -2.00 -4.07 7.67
CA GLU A 59 -1.35 -4.98 8.61
C GLU A 59 -2.30 -6.12 8.99
N PHE A 60 -1.77 -7.33 8.92
CA PHE A 60 -2.46 -8.56 9.27
C PHE A 60 -1.67 -9.31 10.33
N ASP A 61 -2.29 -9.57 11.47
CA ASP A 61 -1.67 -10.37 12.52
C ASP A 61 -1.68 -11.85 12.14
N ILE A 62 -0.53 -12.49 12.36
CA ILE A 62 -0.33 -13.91 12.12
C ILE A 62 -0.02 -14.59 13.44
N GLU A 63 -0.88 -15.51 13.87
CA GLU A 63 -0.59 -16.35 15.02
C GLU A 63 0.65 -17.24 14.72
N PRO A 64 1.60 -17.43 15.65
CA PRO A 64 2.78 -18.26 15.39
C PRO A 64 2.46 -19.68 14.90
N SER A 65 1.37 -20.27 15.40
CA SER A 65 0.86 -21.58 14.98
C SER A 65 0.45 -21.62 13.51
N PHE A 66 0.05 -20.49 12.91
CA PHE A 66 -0.33 -20.43 11.49
C PHE A 66 0.84 -20.77 10.57
N TYR A 67 2.03 -20.27 10.90
CA TYR A 67 3.22 -20.54 10.11
C TYR A 67 3.66 -21.99 10.23
N GLU A 68 3.57 -22.57 11.43
CA GLU A 68 3.85 -23.98 11.68
C GLU A 68 2.88 -24.88 10.92
N ASP A 69 1.58 -24.56 10.98
CA ASP A 69 0.55 -25.28 10.24
C ASP A 69 0.74 -25.18 8.73
N TRP A 70 1.15 -24.02 8.22
CA TRP A 70 1.47 -23.88 6.81
C TRP A 70 2.63 -24.81 6.40
N LEU A 71 3.68 -24.87 7.23
CA LEU A 71 4.83 -25.74 6.99
C LEU A 71 4.42 -27.22 6.90
N ASP A 72 3.47 -27.64 7.74
CA ASP A 72 3.05 -29.04 7.82
C ASP A 72 1.99 -29.40 6.77
N LYS A 73 1.05 -28.49 6.46
CA LYS A 73 -0.13 -28.78 5.62
C LYS A 73 0.07 -28.43 4.15
N GLU A 74 0.75 -27.32 3.84
CA GLU A 74 0.72 -26.72 2.48
C GLU A 74 2.10 -26.47 1.87
N ALA A 75 3.15 -26.31 2.66
CA ALA A 75 4.45 -25.84 2.15
C ALA A 75 5.07 -26.76 1.10
N GLU A 76 5.02 -28.08 1.29
CA GLU A 76 5.60 -29.02 0.31
C GLU A 76 4.82 -29.00 -1.02
N ASN A 77 3.49 -29.01 -0.96
CA ASN A 77 2.64 -28.93 -2.15
C ASN A 77 2.89 -27.62 -2.90
N PHE A 78 2.90 -26.49 -2.19
CA PHE A 78 3.17 -25.18 -2.78
C PHE A 78 4.54 -25.11 -3.47
N LEU A 79 5.59 -25.66 -2.84
CA LEU A 79 6.93 -25.66 -3.42
C LEU A 79 7.00 -26.48 -4.71
N ILE A 80 6.33 -27.64 -4.76
CA ILE A 80 6.24 -28.47 -5.96
C ILE A 80 5.48 -27.73 -7.06
N GLU A 81 4.30 -27.21 -6.75
CA GLU A 81 3.45 -26.48 -7.70
C GLU A 81 4.14 -25.24 -8.26
N GLU A 82 4.82 -24.45 -7.43
CA GLU A 82 5.58 -23.28 -7.90
C GLU A 82 6.75 -23.66 -8.79
N GLN A 83 7.48 -24.72 -8.42
CA GLN A 83 8.60 -25.19 -9.23
C GLN A 83 8.12 -25.67 -10.60
N GLU A 84 6.96 -26.33 -10.68
CA GLU A 84 6.36 -26.77 -11.94
C GLU A 84 5.80 -25.59 -12.76
N ARG A 85 5.15 -24.62 -12.11
CA ARG A 85 4.46 -23.50 -12.76
C ARG A 85 5.43 -22.43 -13.28
N SER A 86 6.35 -22.00 -12.43
CA SER A 86 7.22 -20.84 -12.69
C SER A 86 8.70 -21.21 -12.82
N GLY A 87 9.09 -22.44 -12.47
CA GLY A 87 10.48 -22.85 -12.37
C GLY A 87 11.21 -22.20 -11.18
N LYS A 88 10.49 -21.49 -10.30
CA LYS A 88 11.06 -20.76 -9.18
C LYS A 88 11.33 -21.72 -8.02
N GLY A 89 12.59 -21.76 -7.59
CA GLY A 89 12.99 -22.39 -6.33
C GLY A 89 13.10 -21.37 -5.21
N TYR A 90 12.84 -21.81 -3.98
CA TYR A 90 12.98 -20.96 -2.79
C TYR A 90 14.19 -21.39 -1.97
N ALA A 91 15.06 -20.43 -1.65
CA ALA A 91 16.24 -20.69 -0.81
C ALA A 91 15.90 -20.74 0.69
N ALA A 92 14.88 -19.97 1.11
CA ALA A 92 14.43 -19.89 2.49
C ALA A 92 12.91 -20.11 2.58
N ARG A 93 12.47 -20.81 3.63
CA ARG A 93 11.06 -21.10 3.88
C ARG A 93 10.19 -19.84 4.04
N PRO A 94 10.65 -18.76 4.70
CA PRO A 94 9.87 -17.53 4.77
C PRO A 94 9.62 -16.88 3.41
N ASP A 95 10.53 -17.03 2.45
CA ASP A 95 10.32 -16.50 1.09
C ASP A 95 9.19 -17.24 0.36
N ALA A 96 9.13 -18.57 0.53
CA ALA A 96 8.04 -19.38 -0.01
C ALA A 96 6.71 -19.02 0.64
N PHE A 97 6.72 -18.84 1.96
CA PHE A 97 5.52 -18.44 2.71
C PHE A 97 5.01 -17.07 2.31
N ARG A 98 5.91 -16.09 2.11
CA ARG A 98 5.55 -14.76 1.60
C ARG A 98 4.79 -14.87 0.28
N ASP A 99 5.29 -15.66 -0.66
CA ASP A 99 4.67 -15.77 -1.96
C ASP A 99 3.35 -16.55 -1.90
N TRP A 100 3.27 -17.58 -1.06
CA TRP A 100 2.03 -18.32 -0.80
C TRP A 100 0.94 -17.42 -0.19
N ILE A 101 1.25 -16.72 0.90
CA ILE A 101 0.26 -15.89 1.61
C ILE A 101 -0.21 -14.72 0.74
N THR A 102 0.67 -14.21 -0.12
CA THR A 102 0.31 -13.19 -1.13
C THR A 102 -0.71 -13.74 -2.11
N GLN A 103 -0.43 -14.89 -2.75
CA GLN A 103 -1.34 -15.51 -3.71
C GLN A 103 -2.67 -15.91 -3.07
N GLU A 104 -2.62 -16.41 -1.84
CA GLU A 104 -3.82 -16.80 -1.10
C GLU A 104 -4.68 -15.59 -0.75
N MET A 105 -4.07 -14.46 -0.37
CA MET A 105 -4.79 -13.21 -0.15
C MET A 105 -5.46 -12.71 -1.44
N GLU A 106 -4.72 -12.64 -2.55
CA GLU A 106 -5.26 -12.23 -3.85
C GLU A 106 -6.44 -13.11 -4.29
N ARG A 107 -6.32 -14.44 -4.11
CA ARG A 107 -7.39 -15.41 -4.40
C ARG A 107 -8.63 -15.18 -3.54
N ARG A 108 -8.46 -14.83 -2.26
CA ARG A 108 -9.58 -14.55 -1.35
C ARG A 108 -10.25 -13.23 -1.69
N LEU A 109 -9.49 -12.17 -1.95
CA LEU A 109 -10.04 -10.86 -2.34
C LEU A 109 -10.76 -10.89 -3.68
N ALA A 110 -10.35 -11.76 -4.61
CA ALA A 110 -11.04 -11.96 -5.88
C ALA A 110 -12.44 -12.60 -5.73
N GLN A 111 -12.73 -13.25 -4.59
CA GLN A 111 -14.06 -13.82 -4.30
C GLN A 111 -15.00 -12.83 -3.61
N LEU A 112 -14.47 -11.70 -3.12
CA LEU A 112 -15.27 -10.66 -2.50
C LEU A 112 -16.02 -9.83 -3.56
N PRO A 113 -17.20 -9.29 -3.23
CA PRO A 113 -17.91 -8.40 -4.13
C PRO A 113 -17.11 -7.12 -4.39
N ASP A 114 -17.39 -6.51 -5.54
CA ASP A 114 -16.84 -5.21 -5.90
C ASP A 114 -17.51 -4.09 -5.09
N LEU A 115 -16.71 -3.23 -4.47
CA LEU A 115 -17.14 -2.14 -3.63
C LEU A 115 -17.31 -0.83 -4.40
N GLY A 116 -16.72 -0.74 -5.60
CA GLY A 116 -16.88 0.39 -6.51
C GLY A 116 -15.97 1.58 -6.19
N TYR A 117 -14.78 1.31 -5.64
CA TYR A 117 -13.74 2.34 -5.47
C TYR A 117 -12.98 2.65 -6.76
N GLU A 118 -13.16 1.84 -7.81
CA GLU A 118 -12.55 2.03 -9.12
C GLU A 118 -13.61 2.32 -10.19
N ASP A 119 -13.24 3.10 -11.22
CA ASP A 119 -14.14 3.46 -12.32
C ASP A 119 -14.59 2.23 -13.13
N GLU A 120 -13.73 1.21 -13.21
CA GLU A 120 -13.99 -0.07 -13.89
C GLU A 120 -13.95 -1.22 -12.89
N PRO A 121 -14.88 -2.19 -12.98
CA PRO A 121 -14.93 -3.30 -12.04
C PRO A 121 -13.68 -4.18 -12.15
N LEU A 122 -12.99 -4.36 -11.02
CA LEU A 122 -11.79 -5.18 -10.96
C LEU A 122 -12.14 -6.64 -10.67
N ALA A 123 -11.82 -7.50 -11.63
CA ALA A 123 -11.93 -8.95 -11.48
C ALA A 123 -10.85 -9.53 -10.54
N PHE A 124 -9.72 -8.85 -10.39
CA PHE A 124 -8.58 -9.34 -9.61
C PHE A 124 -7.87 -8.19 -8.91
N VAL A 125 -7.60 -8.38 -7.62
CA VAL A 125 -6.81 -7.46 -6.80
C VAL A 125 -5.38 -7.99 -6.75
N ARG A 126 -4.40 -7.11 -6.97
CA ARG A 126 -2.98 -7.44 -6.90
C ARG A 126 -2.33 -6.83 -5.68
N VAL A 127 -1.50 -7.64 -5.02
CA VAL A 127 -0.62 -7.18 -3.95
C VAL A 127 0.70 -6.76 -4.57
N ALA A 128 1.07 -5.50 -4.39
CA ALA A 128 2.32 -4.93 -4.89
C ALA A 128 3.52 -5.42 -4.08
N VAL A 129 3.39 -5.44 -2.74
CA VAL A 129 4.48 -5.76 -1.81
C VAL A 129 3.94 -6.48 -0.58
N THR A 130 4.62 -7.54 -0.17
CA THR A 130 4.35 -8.27 1.07
C THR A 130 5.59 -8.27 1.95
N THR A 131 5.47 -7.74 3.17
CA THR A 131 6.59 -7.62 4.12
C THR A 131 6.22 -8.25 5.46
N PHE A 132 7.11 -9.05 6.04
CA PHE A 132 6.89 -9.64 7.35
C PHE A 132 7.47 -8.80 8.49
N ALA A 133 6.73 -8.72 9.59
CA ALA A 133 7.25 -8.42 10.90
C ALA A 133 7.60 -9.71 11.65
N TYR A 134 8.64 -9.60 12.47
CA TYR A 134 9.16 -10.69 13.31
C TYR A 134 9.24 -10.20 14.75
N LYS A 135 9.21 -11.13 15.70
CA LYS A 135 9.30 -10.84 17.13
C LYS A 135 10.74 -10.54 17.56
N ASN A 136 11.33 -9.48 17.02
CA ASN A 136 12.74 -9.12 17.21
C ASN A 136 12.94 -7.87 18.11
N GLY A 137 11.91 -7.43 18.83
CA GLY A 137 11.98 -6.27 19.71
C GLY A 137 13.11 -6.36 20.76
N ASP A 138 13.24 -7.51 21.42
CA ASP A 138 14.25 -7.73 22.46
C ASP A 138 15.68 -7.64 21.92
N ILE A 139 15.93 -8.22 20.74
CA ILE A 139 17.26 -8.15 20.12
C ILE A 139 17.58 -6.73 19.63
N ILE A 140 16.59 -5.99 19.12
CA ILE A 140 16.74 -4.58 18.74
C ILE A 140 17.05 -3.72 19.98
N HIS A 141 16.37 -3.95 21.11
CA HIS A 141 16.65 -3.26 22.36
C HIS A 141 18.06 -3.56 22.88
N ALA A 142 18.50 -4.82 22.83
CA ALA A 142 19.85 -5.20 23.22
C ALA A 142 20.92 -4.57 22.30
N LEU A 143 20.67 -4.51 20.99
CA LEU A 143 21.54 -3.83 20.03
C LEU A 143 21.63 -2.32 20.27
N ARG A 144 20.50 -1.68 20.62
CA ARG A 144 20.47 -0.25 21.01
C ARG A 144 21.29 -0.01 22.27
N GLN A 145 21.14 -0.86 23.29
CA GLN A 145 21.93 -0.77 24.53
C GLN A 145 23.42 -0.89 24.24
N ARG A 146 23.82 -1.86 23.41
CA ARG A 146 25.20 -2.02 22.95
C ARG A 146 25.71 -0.75 22.27
N GLY A 147 24.93 -0.16 21.36
CA GLY A 147 25.26 1.11 20.71
C GLY A 147 25.47 2.27 21.70
N ALA A 148 24.67 2.34 22.76
CA ALA A 148 24.83 3.32 23.83
C ALA A 148 26.15 3.13 24.61
N CYS A 149 26.50 1.88 24.94
CA CYS A 149 27.79 1.57 25.59
C CYS A 149 28.99 1.92 24.70
N ILE A 150 28.90 1.66 23.38
CA ILE A 150 29.93 2.07 22.41
C ILE A 150 30.12 3.58 22.42
N LYS A 151 29.04 4.35 22.37
CA LYS A 151 29.11 5.82 22.41
C LYS A 151 29.77 6.35 23.69
N ALA A 152 29.61 5.64 24.80
CA ALA A 152 30.19 5.98 26.10
C ALA A 152 31.61 5.43 26.33
N ASN A 153 32.18 4.65 25.39
CA ASN A 153 33.42 3.88 25.56
C ASN A 153 33.39 2.92 26.77
N ASP A 154 32.21 2.39 27.12
CA ASP A 154 32.04 1.40 28.20
C ASP A 154 32.27 -0.02 27.67
N TRP A 155 33.51 -0.49 27.74
CA TRP A 155 33.91 -1.80 27.23
C TRP A 155 33.30 -2.97 28.01
N GLU A 156 33.03 -2.82 29.31
CA GLU A 156 32.38 -3.86 30.10
C GLU A 156 30.88 -3.94 29.81
N GLY A 157 30.23 -2.80 29.60
CA GLY A 157 28.86 -2.72 29.11
C GLY A 157 28.67 -3.38 27.75
N ILE A 158 29.61 -3.19 26.82
CA ILE A 158 29.59 -3.86 25.51
C ILE A 158 29.62 -5.38 25.68
N LYS A 159 30.52 -5.92 26.50
CA LYS A 159 30.63 -7.38 26.72
C LYS A 159 29.33 -7.96 27.27
N ARG A 160 28.72 -7.30 28.27
CA ARG A 160 27.44 -7.73 28.84
C ARG A 160 26.30 -7.69 27.81
N ALA A 161 26.26 -6.66 26.98
CA ALA A 161 25.27 -6.57 25.91
C ALA A 161 25.47 -7.66 24.85
N ASP A 162 26.72 -7.96 24.47
CA ASP A 162 27.04 -9.05 23.53
C ASP A 162 26.66 -10.43 24.09
N GLU A 163 26.90 -10.67 25.38
CA GLU A 163 26.46 -11.89 26.06
C GLU A 163 24.94 -12.03 26.04
N ASN A 164 24.20 -10.95 26.34
CA ASN A 164 22.74 -10.94 26.30
C ASN A 164 22.20 -11.23 24.88
N ILE A 165 22.76 -10.58 23.85
CA ILE A 165 22.40 -10.82 22.46
C ILE A 165 22.62 -12.30 22.08
N ASN A 166 23.74 -12.88 22.52
CA ASN A 166 24.06 -14.28 22.25
C ASN A 166 23.10 -15.25 22.96
N ILE A 167 22.65 -14.91 24.18
CA ILE A 167 21.64 -15.69 24.89
C ILE A 167 20.34 -15.67 24.10
N ILE A 168 19.82 -14.47 23.77
CA ILE A 168 18.56 -14.31 23.02
C ILE A 168 18.60 -15.08 21.70
N LYS A 169 19.68 -14.92 20.92
CA LYS A 169 19.86 -15.64 19.64
C LYS A 169 19.82 -17.16 19.80
N LYS A 170 20.39 -17.70 20.88
CA LYS A 170 20.44 -19.15 21.09
C LYS A 170 19.13 -19.70 21.66
N SER A 171 18.48 -18.96 22.57
CA SER A 171 17.27 -19.42 23.24
C SER A 171 16.00 -19.22 22.43
N GLN A 172 15.98 -18.25 21.51
CA GLN A 172 14.75 -17.82 20.81
C GLN A 172 14.93 -17.76 19.29
N LEU A 173 15.87 -18.53 18.72
CA LEU A 173 16.16 -18.48 17.28
C LEU A 173 14.90 -18.65 16.43
N GLU A 174 14.06 -19.62 16.77
CA GLU A 174 12.82 -19.94 16.08
C GLU A 174 11.84 -18.76 16.09
N GLN A 175 11.57 -18.19 17.27
CA GLN A 175 10.69 -17.02 17.42
C GLN A 175 11.21 -15.78 16.66
N LEU A 176 12.53 -15.63 16.52
CA LEU A 176 13.14 -14.54 15.75
C LEU A 176 13.00 -14.73 14.24
N THR A 177 12.74 -15.96 13.78
CA THR A 177 12.60 -16.32 12.37
C THR A 177 11.18 -16.62 11.94
N THR A 178 10.24 -16.74 12.88
CA THR A 178 8.82 -16.94 12.60
C THR A 178 8.13 -15.59 12.39
N PRO A 179 7.47 -15.37 11.24
CA PRO A 179 6.64 -14.19 11.02
C PRO A 179 5.51 -14.09 12.05
N CYS A 180 5.26 -12.90 12.57
CA CYS A 180 4.15 -12.63 13.51
C CYS A 180 3.10 -11.66 12.97
N SER A 181 3.44 -10.92 11.92
CA SER A 181 2.52 -10.02 11.23
C SER A 181 3.00 -9.87 9.79
N VAL A 182 2.07 -9.58 8.88
CA VAL A 182 2.35 -9.29 7.48
C VAL A 182 1.72 -7.96 7.08
N PHE A 183 2.52 -7.14 6.43
CA PHE A 183 2.11 -5.89 5.79
C PHE A 183 1.96 -6.15 4.31
N MET A 184 0.75 -5.97 3.78
CA MET A 184 0.49 -6.10 2.35
C MET A 184 0.09 -4.76 1.78
N SER A 185 0.83 -4.30 0.77
CA SER A 185 0.52 -3.11 -0.01
C SER A 185 -0.21 -3.49 -1.29
N PHE A 186 -1.34 -2.87 -1.57
CA PHE A 186 -2.17 -3.15 -2.75
C PHE A 186 -1.87 -2.21 -3.91
N GLU A 187 -2.09 -2.66 -5.15
CA GLU A 187 -1.88 -1.84 -6.36
C GLU A 187 -3.03 -0.83 -6.60
N CYS A 188 -4.20 -1.04 -5.98
CA CYS A 188 -5.42 -0.28 -6.25
C CYS A 188 -6.22 0.02 -4.98
N GLU A 189 -7.13 1.00 -5.06
CA GLU A 189 -7.93 1.46 -3.93
C GLU A 189 -9.00 0.42 -3.56
N GLU A 190 -9.57 -0.24 -4.57
CA GLU A 190 -10.47 -1.37 -4.36
C GLU A 190 -9.81 -2.49 -3.55
N GLY A 191 -8.52 -2.75 -3.81
CA GLY A 191 -7.78 -3.82 -3.15
C GLY A 191 -7.62 -3.61 -1.65
N ILE A 192 -7.24 -2.40 -1.24
CA ILE A 192 -7.14 -2.06 0.17
C ILE A 192 -8.52 -2.05 0.83
N ASN A 193 -9.55 -1.50 0.18
CA ASN A 193 -10.88 -1.43 0.81
C ASN A 193 -11.51 -2.81 0.98
N ARG A 194 -11.37 -3.72 0.00
CA ARG A 194 -11.77 -5.13 0.18
C ARG A 194 -11.01 -5.82 1.30
N ALA A 195 -9.73 -5.51 1.47
CA ALA A 195 -8.94 -6.05 2.57
C ALA A 195 -9.39 -5.49 3.94
N LEU A 196 -9.65 -4.19 4.06
CA LEU A 196 -10.11 -3.55 5.29
C LEU A 196 -11.54 -3.95 5.69
N GLU A 197 -12.39 -4.21 4.70
CA GLU A 197 -13.78 -4.65 4.92
C GLU A 197 -13.95 -6.18 4.89
N PHE A 198 -12.85 -6.94 4.79
CA PHE A 198 -12.87 -8.39 4.60
C PHE A 198 -13.82 -9.09 5.57
N ASP A 199 -13.64 -8.87 6.88
CA ASP A 199 -14.45 -9.51 7.92
C ASP A 199 -15.93 -9.15 7.79
N LYS A 200 -16.24 -7.87 7.50
CA LYS A 200 -17.62 -7.39 7.35
C LYS A 200 -18.29 -8.03 6.13
N LEU A 201 -17.57 -8.14 5.02
CA LEU A 201 -18.08 -8.72 3.77
C LEU A 201 -18.31 -10.23 3.92
N VAL A 202 -17.40 -10.92 4.60
CA VAL A 202 -17.53 -12.36 4.89
C VAL A 202 -18.68 -12.63 5.88
N GLU A 203 -18.91 -11.75 6.85
CA GLU A 203 -20.06 -11.86 7.77
C GLU A 203 -21.39 -11.55 7.10
N ALA A 204 -21.40 -10.67 6.09
CA ALA A 204 -22.61 -10.26 5.38
C ALA A 204 -23.14 -11.33 4.41
N ASP A 205 -22.26 -12.18 3.85
CA ASP A 205 -22.62 -13.21 2.88
C ASP A 205 -22.29 -14.62 3.40
N ASP A 206 -23.34 -15.41 3.63
CA ASP A 206 -23.22 -16.80 4.11
C ASP A 206 -22.40 -17.69 3.17
N SER A 207 -22.34 -17.39 1.87
CA SER A 207 -21.53 -18.12 0.90
C SER A 207 -20.03 -17.89 1.07
N LEU A 208 -19.64 -16.76 1.68
CA LEU A 208 -18.24 -16.36 1.88
C LEU A 208 -17.69 -16.79 3.24
N ARG A 209 -18.50 -17.38 4.14
CA ARG A 209 -18.08 -17.79 5.49
C ARG A 209 -16.87 -18.72 5.51
N GLY A 210 -16.56 -19.44 4.43
CA GLY A 210 -15.35 -20.26 4.32
C GLY A 210 -14.05 -19.45 4.21
N LEU A 211 -14.13 -18.15 3.91
CA LEU A 211 -12.98 -17.28 3.66
C LEU A 211 -12.38 -16.66 4.94
N ASN A 212 -13.08 -16.67 6.07
CA ASN A 212 -12.53 -16.15 7.33
C ASN A 212 -11.52 -17.11 7.97
N VAL A 213 -11.55 -18.39 7.61
CA VAL A 213 -10.65 -19.40 8.16
C VAL A 213 -9.58 -19.77 7.13
N TRP A 214 -8.34 -19.72 7.57
CA TRP A 214 -7.15 -20.08 6.82
C TRP A 214 -6.59 -21.40 7.38
N LEU A 215 -6.18 -22.31 6.50
CA LEU A 215 -5.65 -23.63 6.87
C LEU A 215 -6.55 -24.44 7.83
N GLY A 216 -7.85 -24.17 7.79
CA GLY A 216 -8.89 -24.89 8.55
C GLY A 216 -9.18 -24.37 9.96
N GLU A 217 -8.33 -23.53 10.54
CA GLU A 217 -8.55 -23.05 11.93
C GLU A 217 -8.11 -21.61 12.23
N HIS A 218 -7.29 -20.99 11.38
CA HIS A 218 -6.69 -19.69 11.68
C HIS A 218 -7.54 -18.55 11.18
N LYS A 219 -7.76 -17.55 12.03
CA LYS A 219 -8.32 -16.26 11.63
C LYS A 219 -7.19 -15.25 11.60
N ILE A 220 -7.09 -14.52 10.50
CA ILE A 220 -6.14 -13.42 10.37
C ILE A 220 -6.86 -12.16 10.84
N GLU A 221 -6.32 -11.49 11.87
CA GLU A 221 -6.89 -10.25 12.39
C GLU A 221 -6.31 -9.06 11.61
N ILE A 222 -7.18 -8.17 11.15
CA ILE A 222 -6.77 -6.94 10.47
C ILE A 222 -6.54 -5.87 11.52
N GLN A 223 -5.32 -5.33 11.60
CA GLN A 223 -5.03 -4.18 12.47
C GLN A 223 -5.43 -2.88 11.76
N GLN A 224 -6.23 -2.06 12.44
CA GLN A 224 -6.64 -0.71 12.02
C GLN A 224 -5.94 0.37 12.86
#